data_AF-A0A382KDU4-F1
#
_entry.id   AF-A0A382KDU4-F1
#
_cell.length_a   1.000
_cell.length_b   1.000
_cell.length_c   1.000
_cell.angle_alpha   90.00
_cell.angle_beta   90.00
_cell.angle_gamma   90.00
#
_symmetry.space_group_name_H-M   'P 1'
#
loop_
_entity.id
_entity.type
_entity.pdbx_description
1 polymer ?
#
loop_
_entity_poly.entity_id
_entity_poly.type
_entity_poly.pdbx_seq_one_letter_code
_entity_poly.pdbx_strand_id
1 'polypeptide(L)'
;VHSWIFSAACKLKPHVSEQTAFDLISAHSAGCGRRTDQREIWDAIHNASNNKLGASLATPKWPKVNNEQVEAITVNGGGLADLWEASPMRFEDNVPKTELLIDLLFPGNPLLCVGHAIKRFETKPREAWRGKLTDMQFVVPSPMSSDRGITQRGKPSARTKDNTGPR
;
A
#
# COMPACT_ATOMS: atom_id res chain seq x y z
N VAL A 1 -14.96 10.24 0.84
CA VAL A 1 -16.10 9.40 0.38
C VAL A 1 -16.06 8.00 0.97
N HIS A 2 -15.00 7.19 0.79
CA HIS A 2 -14.95 5.81 1.34
C HIS A 2 -15.18 5.73 2.86
N SER A 3 -14.58 6.64 3.65
CA SER A 3 -14.83 6.70 5.11
C SER A 3 -16.28 7.10 5.44
N TRP A 4 -16.86 8.01 4.64
CA TRP A 4 -18.25 8.43 4.80
C TRP A 4 -19.23 7.29 4.47
N ILE A 5 -19.00 6.54 3.39
CA ILE A 5 -19.81 5.37 3.01
C ILE A 5 -19.83 4.34 4.15
N PHE A 6 -18.67 4.04 4.72
CA PHE A 6 -18.57 3.13 5.87
C PHE A 6 -19.28 3.67 7.11
N SER A 7 -19.08 4.95 7.44
CA SER A 7 -19.77 5.59 8.58
C SER A 7 -21.30 5.59 8.41
N ALA A 8 -21.80 5.89 7.21
CA ALA A 8 -23.21 5.83 6.87
C ALA A 8 -23.76 4.40 7.00
N ALA A 9 -23.04 3.40 6.49
CA ALA A 9 -23.40 2.00 6.62
C ALA A 9 -23.51 1.57 8.10
N CYS A 10 -22.56 1.95 8.96
CA CYS A 10 -22.62 1.67 10.40
C CYS A 10 -23.85 2.28 11.09
N LYS A 11 -24.29 3.47 10.66
CA LYS A 11 -25.46 4.15 11.23
C LYS A 11 -26.79 3.62 10.67
N LEU A 12 -26.82 3.21 9.41
CA LEU A 12 -28.04 2.75 8.74
C LEU A 12 -28.37 1.29 9.06
N LYS A 13 -27.35 0.42 9.15
CA LYS A 13 -27.52 -1.03 9.32
C LYS A 13 -28.40 -1.46 10.51
N PRO A 14 -28.39 -0.78 11.67
CA PRO A 14 -29.30 -1.09 12.78
C PRO A 14 -30.79 -0.76 12.51
N HIS A 15 -31.09 0.06 11.51
CA HIS A 15 -32.43 0.64 11.30
C HIS A 15 -33.10 0.23 9.99
N VAL A 16 -32.34 -0.23 9.00
CA VAL A 16 -32.86 -0.55 7.66
C VAL A 16 -32.24 -1.84 7.11
N SER A 17 -32.91 -2.43 6.11
CA SER A 17 -32.37 -3.57 5.38
C SER A 17 -31.08 -3.22 4.63
N GLU A 18 -30.23 -4.21 4.34
CA GLU A 18 -28.98 -3.97 3.60
C GLU A 18 -29.23 -3.37 2.20
N GLN A 19 -30.30 -3.78 1.53
CA GLN A 19 -30.70 -3.22 0.24
C GLN A 19 -31.13 -1.74 0.37
N THR A 20 -31.93 -1.41 1.38
CA THR A 20 -32.32 -0.02 1.64
C THR A 20 -31.12 0.85 2.01
N ALA A 21 -30.17 0.32 2.78
CA ALA A 21 -28.91 1.02 3.07
C ALA A 21 -28.09 1.26 1.80
N PHE A 22 -28.01 0.28 0.90
CA PHE A 22 -27.34 0.42 -0.38
C PHE A 22 -27.96 1.52 -1.24
N ASP A 23 -29.28 1.53 -1.39
CA ASP A 23 -29.99 2.52 -2.21
C ASP A 23 -29.77 3.95 -1.68
N LEU A 24 -29.88 4.13 -0.35
CA LEU A 24 -29.63 5.41 0.30
C LEU A 24 -28.19 5.89 0.11
N ILE A 25 -27.19 5.03 0.36
CA ILE A 25 -25.78 5.40 0.21
C ILE A 25 -25.42 5.66 -1.26
N SER A 26 -25.95 4.86 -2.18
CA SER A 26 -25.75 5.02 -3.63
C SER A 26 -26.29 6.37 -4.11
N ALA A 27 -27.54 6.70 -3.76
CA ALA A 27 -28.16 7.99 -4.13
C ALA A 27 -27.36 9.19 -3.62
N HIS A 28 -26.90 9.14 -2.36
CA HIS A 28 -26.18 10.26 -1.73
C HIS A 28 -24.68 10.31 -2.08
N SER A 29 -24.13 9.28 -2.75
CA SER A 29 -22.74 9.26 -3.23
C SER A 29 -22.60 9.44 -4.74
N ALA A 30 -23.69 9.47 -5.51
CA ALA A 30 -23.69 9.60 -6.97
C ALA A 30 -23.02 10.90 -7.50
N GLY A 31 -23.04 11.98 -6.71
CA GLY A 31 -22.49 13.30 -7.08
C GLY A 31 -21.18 13.68 -6.39
N CYS A 32 -20.52 12.77 -5.68
CA CYS A 32 -19.38 13.10 -4.82
C CYS A 32 -18.05 13.44 -5.52
N GLY A 33 -18.07 13.67 -6.84
CA GLY A 33 -16.87 13.96 -7.64
C GLY A 33 -15.95 12.76 -7.92
N ARG A 34 -16.34 11.55 -7.50
CA ARG A 34 -15.62 10.30 -7.78
C ARG A 34 -16.61 9.20 -8.16
N ARG A 35 -16.21 8.31 -9.06
CA ARG A 35 -16.91 7.05 -9.30
C ARG A 35 -16.85 6.17 -8.04
N THR A 36 -17.99 6.04 -7.37
CA THR A 36 -18.18 5.08 -6.28
C THR A 36 -18.69 3.79 -6.88
N ASP A 37 -17.91 2.71 -6.75
CA ASP A 37 -18.30 1.40 -7.25
C ASP A 37 -19.39 0.81 -6.33
N GLN A 38 -20.42 0.17 -6.89
CA GLN A 38 -21.45 -0.51 -6.09
C GLN A 38 -20.83 -1.51 -5.11
N ARG A 39 -19.71 -2.13 -5.52
CA ARG A 39 -18.95 -3.05 -4.67
C ARG A 39 -18.40 -2.38 -3.41
N GLU A 40 -17.97 -1.12 -3.50
CA GLU A 40 -17.47 -0.37 -2.35
C GLU A 40 -18.57 -0.12 -1.31
N ILE A 41 -19.81 0.10 -1.77
CA ILE A 41 -20.98 0.30 -0.91
C ILE A 41 -21.36 -1.01 -0.23
N TRP A 42 -21.45 -2.11 -0.98
CA TRP A 42 -21.74 -3.43 -0.41
C TRP A 42 -20.66 -3.89 0.57
N ASP A 43 -19.37 -3.73 0.23
CA ASP A 43 -18.27 -4.06 1.13
C ASP A 43 -18.39 -3.26 2.45
N ALA A 44 -18.79 -1.99 2.40
CA ALA A 44 -19.01 -1.17 3.60
C ALA A 44 -20.21 -1.66 4.45
N ILE A 45 -21.33 -2.01 3.81
CA ILE A 45 -22.53 -2.53 4.49
C ILE A 45 -22.26 -3.87 5.16
N HIS A 46 -21.60 -4.81 4.46
CA HIS A 46 -21.28 -6.11 5.04
C HIS A 46 -20.32 -5.98 6.22
N ASN A 47 -19.29 -5.13 6.11
CA ASN A 47 -18.30 -4.92 7.17
C ASN A 47 -18.83 -4.08 8.35
N ALA A 48 -19.94 -3.35 8.21
CA ALA A 48 -20.53 -2.55 9.28
C ALA A 48 -21.02 -3.38 10.49
N SER A 49 -21.24 -4.69 10.33
CA SER A 49 -21.56 -5.59 11.46
C SER A 49 -20.34 -5.98 12.30
N ASN A 50 -19.16 -6.02 11.69
CA ASN A 50 -17.90 -6.37 12.36
C ASN A 50 -17.36 -5.21 13.19
N ASN A 51 -18.23 -4.29 13.60
CA ASN A 51 -17.89 -3.06 14.29
C ASN A 51 -17.54 -3.34 15.76
N LYS A 52 -16.39 -4.00 15.97
CA LYS A 52 -15.65 -3.89 17.24
C LYS A 52 -15.11 -2.47 17.46
N LEU A 53 -15.33 -1.53 16.53
CA LEU A 53 -15.07 -0.11 16.73
C LEU A 53 -16.30 0.51 17.41
N GLY A 54 -16.52 0.14 18.67
CA GLY A 54 -16.96 1.16 19.63
C GLY A 54 -15.99 2.33 19.48
N ALA A 55 -16.50 3.56 19.51
CA ALA A 55 -15.77 4.80 19.28
C ALA A 55 -14.36 4.77 19.90
N SER A 56 -13.39 4.25 19.16
CA SER A 56 -12.00 4.34 19.53
C SER A 56 -11.74 5.82 19.37
N LEU A 57 -11.60 6.53 20.49
CA LEU A 57 -10.89 7.80 20.54
C LEU A 57 -9.73 7.63 19.58
N ALA A 58 -9.71 8.45 18.52
CA ALA A 58 -8.81 8.25 17.40
C ALA A 58 -7.38 8.37 17.94
N THR A 59 -6.79 7.23 18.31
CA THR A 59 -5.42 7.17 18.75
C THR A 59 -4.63 7.61 17.53
N PRO A 60 -3.80 8.66 17.66
CA PRO A 60 -3.02 9.11 16.53
C PRO A 60 -2.24 7.90 16.00
N LYS A 61 -2.42 7.62 14.70
CA LYS A 61 -1.84 6.44 14.02
C LYS A 61 -0.33 6.37 14.18
N TRP A 62 0.29 7.52 14.43
CA TRP A 62 1.71 7.67 14.70
C TRP A 62 1.89 8.26 16.10
N PRO A 63 2.93 7.84 16.83
CA PRO A 63 3.31 8.51 18.06
C PRO A 63 3.59 9.99 17.79
N LYS A 64 3.39 10.83 18.81
CA LYS A 64 3.78 12.24 18.74
C LYS A 64 5.28 12.30 18.41
N VAL A 65 5.65 13.17 17.47
CA VAL A 65 7.05 13.38 17.11
C VAL A 65 7.85 13.69 18.37
N ASN A 66 8.92 12.94 18.58
CA ASN A 66 9.85 13.19 19.68
C ASN A 66 10.85 14.26 19.23
N ASN A 67 10.52 15.51 19.47
CA ASN A 67 11.36 16.65 19.07
C ASN A 67 12.74 16.61 19.73
N GLU A 68 12.84 16.13 20.98
CA GLU A 68 14.12 15.98 21.68
C GLU A 68 15.01 14.95 20.98
N GLN A 69 14.46 13.82 20.52
CA GLN A 69 15.22 12.83 19.74
C GLN A 69 15.59 13.34 18.35
N VAL A 70 14.68 14.06 17.68
CA VAL A 70 15.00 14.70 16.40
C VAL A 70 16.16 15.67 16.59
N GLU A 71 16.08 16.54 17.59
CA GLU A 71 17.12 17.51 17.92
C GLU A 71 18.43 16.81 18.26
N ALA A 72 18.42 15.80 19.13
CA ALA A 72 19.60 15.02 19.50
C ALA A 72 20.30 14.35 18.30
N ILE A 73 19.54 13.87 17.32
CA ILE A 73 20.09 13.29 16.08
C ILE A 73 20.63 14.40 15.16
N THR A 74 19.96 15.55 15.09
CA THR A 74 20.39 16.68 14.24
C THR A 74 21.55 17.50 14.80
N VAL A 75 21.74 17.53 16.12
CA VAL A 75 22.82 18.31 16.79
C VAL A 75 24.20 17.79 16.38
N ASN A 76 24.34 16.48 16.18
CA ASN A 76 25.58 15.83 15.75
C ASN A 76 25.48 15.23 14.32
N GLY A 77 24.33 15.38 13.69
CA GLY A 77 24.07 14.88 12.34
C GLY A 77 24.54 15.87 11.30
N GLY A 78 25.12 15.36 10.22
CA GLY A 78 25.42 16.16 9.05
C GLY A 78 24.16 16.49 8.23
N GLY A 79 24.25 17.54 7.41
CA GLY A 79 23.21 17.90 6.45
C GLY A 79 23.19 16.98 5.22
N LEU A 80 22.39 17.35 4.21
CA LEU A 80 22.31 16.59 2.96
C LEU A 80 23.68 16.41 2.28
N ALA A 81 24.55 17.42 2.37
CA ALA A 81 25.91 17.35 1.83
C ALA A 81 26.76 16.31 2.57
N ASP A 82 26.68 16.24 3.90
CA ASP A 82 27.42 15.25 4.68
C ASP A 82 26.91 13.83 4.42
N LEU A 83 25.60 13.65 4.25
CA LEU A 83 25.02 12.36 3.83
C LEU A 83 25.51 11.95 2.44
N TRP A 84 25.66 12.91 1.52
CA TRP A 84 26.22 12.66 0.20
C TRP A 84 27.69 12.23 0.29
N GLU A 85 28.49 12.93 1.10
CA GLU A 85 29.91 12.64 1.30
C GLU A 85 30.14 11.31 2.03
N ALA A 86 29.28 10.97 2.99
CA ALA A 86 29.31 9.72 3.75
C ALA A 86 28.78 8.51 2.98
N SER A 87 28.06 8.71 1.88
CA SER A 87 27.53 7.62 1.07
C SER A 87 28.69 6.79 0.49
N PRO A 88 28.72 5.46 0.70
CA PRO A 88 29.74 4.58 0.11
C PRO A 88 29.62 4.49 -1.42
N MET A 89 28.52 5.01 -1.99
CA MET A 89 28.25 5.03 -3.42
C MET A 89 27.90 6.44 -3.87
N ARG A 90 28.66 6.97 -4.83
CA ARG A 90 28.33 8.23 -5.53
C ARG A 90 27.73 7.92 -6.89
N PHE A 91 26.65 8.62 -7.23
CA PHE A 91 26.11 8.63 -8.57
C PHE A 91 26.66 9.87 -9.29
N GLU A 92 27.63 9.66 -10.16
CA GLU A 92 28.30 10.72 -10.93
C GLU A 92 27.55 11.06 -12.23
N ASP A 93 26.60 10.21 -12.60
CA ASP A 93 25.79 10.32 -13.80
C ASP A 93 24.30 10.17 -13.47
N ASN A 94 23.46 10.55 -14.43
CA ASN A 94 22.00 10.31 -14.37
C ASN A 94 21.62 8.98 -15.06
N VAL A 95 22.57 8.05 -15.22
CA VAL A 95 22.26 6.76 -15.85
C VAL A 95 21.45 5.93 -14.85
N PRO A 96 20.33 5.32 -15.27
CA PRO A 96 19.52 4.50 -14.38
C PRO A 96 20.34 3.36 -13.75
N LYS A 97 20.42 3.35 -12.41
CA LYS A 97 21.08 2.28 -11.62
C LYS A 97 20.07 1.29 -11.02
N THR A 98 18.86 1.20 -11.60
CA THR A 98 17.74 0.43 -11.05
C THR A 98 18.11 -1.02 -10.78
N GLU A 99 18.75 -1.69 -11.73
CA GLU A 99 19.12 -3.12 -11.59
C GLU A 99 20.12 -3.33 -10.44
N LEU A 100 21.12 -2.46 -10.32
CA LEU A 100 22.13 -2.47 -9.25
C LEU A 100 21.46 -2.28 -7.88
N LEU A 101 20.58 -1.28 -7.76
CA LEU A 101 19.87 -1.01 -6.51
C LEU A 101 18.95 -2.17 -6.11
N ILE A 102 18.29 -2.81 -7.08
CA ILE A 102 17.45 -3.97 -6.82
C ILE A 102 18.29 -5.17 -6.36
N ASP A 103 19.49 -5.38 -6.89
CA ASP A 103 20.38 -6.45 -6.43
C ASP A 103 20.88 -6.22 -5.00
N LEU A 104 21.11 -4.95 -4.61
CA LEU A 104 21.48 -4.59 -3.24
C LEU A 104 20.32 -4.77 -2.25
N LEU A 105 19.10 -4.38 -2.66
CA LEU A 105 17.90 -4.48 -1.81
C LEU A 105 17.38 -5.91 -1.69
N PHE A 106 17.58 -6.73 -2.73
CA PHE A 106 17.03 -8.07 -2.85
C PHE A 106 18.11 -9.06 -3.30
N PRO A 107 19.08 -9.40 -2.43
CA PRO A 107 20.24 -10.20 -2.80
C PRO A 107 19.86 -11.62 -3.25
N GLY A 108 20.64 -12.17 -4.17
CA GLY A 108 20.42 -13.49 -4.77
C GLY A 108 19.44 -13.45 -5.94
N ASN A 109 18.52 -14.42 -6.00
CA ASN A 109 17.49 -14.48 -7.05
C ASN A 109 16.07 -14.63 -6.47
N PRO A 110 15.61 -13.70 -5.61
CA PRO A 110 14.28 -13.80 -5.01
C PRO A 110 13.18 -13.57 -6.04
N LEU A 111 11.95 -14.02 -5.71
CA LEU A 111 10.77 -13.64 -6.46
C LEU A 111 10.42 -12.17 -6.17
N LEU A 112 10.31 -11.36 -7.22
CA LEU A 112 9.94 -9.96 -7.14
C LEU A 112 8.63 -9.71 -7.87
N CYS A 113 7.70 -9.05 -7.18
CA CYS A 113 6.50 -8.49 -7.81
C CYS A 113 6.80 -7.06 -8.26
N VAL A 114 6.94 -6.86 -9.57
CA VAL A 114 7.18 -5.55 -10.19
C VAL A 114 6.15 -5.28 -11.28
N GLY A 115 5.94 -4.00 -11.61
CA GLY A 115 4.97 -3.63 -12.63
C GLY A 115 5.19 -2.26 -13.24
N HIS A 116 4.91 -2.19 -14.54
CA HIS A 116 4.83 -0.94 -15.30
C HIS A 116 3.59 -0.13 -14.91
N ALA A 117 2.52 -0.77 -14.43
CA ALA A 117 1.33 -0.09 -13.95
C ALA A 117 0.66 -0.86 -12.83
N ILE A 118 -0.22 -0.21 -12.05
CA ILE A 118 -0.88 -0.85 -10.90
C ILE A 118 -1.76 -2.07 -11.26
N LYS A 119 -2.13 -2.23 -12.53
CA LYS A 119 -2.85 -3.40 -13.08
C LYS A 119 -2.01 -4.24 -14.05
N ARG A 120 -0.76 -3.87 -14.29
CA ARG A 120 0.18 -4.57 -15.17
C ARG A 120 1.45 -4.86 -14.37
N PHE A 121 1.41 -5.98 -13.67
CA PHE A 121 2.46 -6.45 -12.76
C PHE A 121 2.53 -7.96 -12.84
N GLU A 122 3.72 -8.50 -12.56
CA GLU A 122 3.94 -9.94 -12.44
C GLU A 122 4.92 -10.21 -11.30
N THR A 123 4.87 -11.43 -10.76
CA THR A 123 5.89 -11.92 -9.84
C THR A 123 6.77 -12.91 -10.59
N LYS A 124 8.08 -12.64 -10.64
CA LYS A 124 9.06 -13.54 -11.27
C LYS A 124 10.37 -13.51 -10.50
N PRO A 125 11.25 -14.52 -10.66
CA PRO A 125 12.61 -14.45 -10.13
C PRO A 125 13.30 -13.18 -10.63
N ARG A 126 14.13 -12.58 -9.78
CA ARG A 126 14.94 -11.40 -10.06
C ARG A 126 15.66 -11.47 -11.41
N GLU A 127 16.20 -12.63 -11.78
CA GLU A 127 16.90 -12.83 -13.06
C GLU A 127 15.98 -12.69 -14.29
N ALA A 128 14.70 -13.04 -14.17
CA ALA A 128 13.74 -12.89 -15.29
C ALA A 128 13.41 -11.41 -15.60
N TRP A 129 13.78 -10.50 -14.68
CA TRP A 129 13.55 -9.07 -14.80
C TRP A 129 14.73 -8.28 -15.39
N ARG A 130 15.89 -8.92 -15.60
CA ARG A 130 17.11 -8.25 -16.10
C ARG A 130 16.82 -7.46 -17.37
N GLY A 131 17.25 -6.20 -17.37
CA GLY A 131 17.12 -5.28 -18.50
C GLY A 131 15.72 -4.66 -18.66
N LYS A 132 14.79 -4.91 -17.73
CA LYS A 132 13.41 -4.42 -17.79
C LYS A 132 13.05 -3.55 -16.58
N LEU A 133 13.83 -3.61 -15.50
CA LEU A 133 13.44 -2.98 -14.24
C LEU A 133 13.38 -1.46 -14.31
N THR A 134 14.19 -0.84 -15.18
CA THR A 134 14.19 0.62 -15.39
C THR A 134 12.83 1.14 -15.88
N ASP A 135 12.06 0.33 -16.61
CA ASP A 135 10.74 0.71 -17.12
C ASP A 135 9.59 0.39 -16.13
N MET A 136 9.92 -0.20 -14.96
CA MET A 136 8.94 -0.57 -13.94
C MET A 136 8.85 0.53 -12.89
N GLN A 137 7.66 1.11 -12.72
CA GLN A 137 7.43 2.17 -11.74
C GLN A 137 6.94 1.64 -10.37
N PHE A 138 6.58 0.35 -10.29
CA PHE A 138 6.09 -0.27 -9.06
C PHE A 138 6.88 -1.52 -8.68
N VAL A 139 7.19 -1.67 -7.39
CA VAL A 139 7.77 -2.86 -6.79
C VAL A 139 7.11 -3.13 -5.43
N VAL A 140 6.89 -4.39 -5.08
CA VAL A 140 6.54 -4.77 -3.71
C VAL A 140 7.83 -4.78 -2.87
N PRO A 141 7.91 -4.03 -1.75
CA PRO A 141 9.15 -3.85 -0.98
C PRO A 141 9.48 -5.05 -0.08
N SER A 142 9.16 -6.26 -0.53
CA SER A 142 9.46 -7.51 0.15
C SER A 142 9.51 -8.62 -0.91
N PRO A 143 10.43 -9.59 -0.80
CA PRO A 143 10.41 -10.79 -1.63
C PRO A 143 9.05 -11.50 -1.57
N MET A 144 8.65 -12.10 -2.67
CA MET A 144 7.42 -12.88 -2.76
C MET A 144 7.69 -14.35 -2.41
N SER A 145 6.70 -15.04 -1.84
CA SER A 145 6.81 -16.46 -1.47
C SER A 145 6.46 -17.41 -2.62
N SER A 146 5.61 -16.98 -3.55
CA SER A 146 5.22 -17.70 -4.76
C SER A 146 4.91 -16.75 -5.92
N ASP A 147 4.60 -17.29 -7.10
CA ASP A 147 4.18 -16.52 -8.27
C ASP A 147 2.84 -15.80 -8.04
N ARG A 148 1.92 -16.44 -7.29
CA ARG A 148 0.61 -15.92 -6.92
C ARG A 148 0.23 -16.40 -5.52
N GLY A 149 -0.55 -15.59 -4.82
CA GLY A 149 -1.27 -16.00 -3.62
C GLY A 149 -2.75 -15.64 -3.72
N ILE A 150 -3.50 -15.88 -2.65
CA ILE A 150 -4.92 -15.59 -2.59
C ILE A 150 -5.14 -14.19 -2.03
N THR A 151 -5.99 -13.42 -2.69
CA THR A 151 -6.42 -12.11 -2.18
C THR A 151 -7.43 -12.29 -1.05
N GLN A 152 -7.68 -11.26 -0.25
CA GLN A 152 -8.77 -11.24 0.74
C GLN A 152 -10.16 -11.56 0.13
N ARG A 153 -10.28 -11.48 -1.20
CA ARG A 153 -11.49 -11.79 -1.97
C ARG A 153 -11.49 -13.22 -2.55
N GLY A 154 -10.57 -14.09 -2.14
CA GLY A 154 -10.47 -15.47 -2.62
C GLY A 154 -9.92 -15.63 -4.04
N LYS A 155 -9.51 -14.54 -4.72
CA LYS A 155 -8.99 -14.60 -6.10
C LYS A 155 -7.48 -14.69 -6.13
N PRO A 156 -6.88 -15.45 -7.07
CA PRO A 156 -5.42 -15.55 -7.21
C PRO A 156 -4.84 -14.25 -7.78
N SER A 157 -3.75 -13.74 -7.21
CA SER A 157 -3.05 -12.52 -7.65
C SER A 157 -1.56 -12.63 -7.38
N ALA A 158 -0.73 -12.14 -8.31
CA ALA A 158 0.70 -11.98 -8.09
C ALA A 158 0.99 -10.99 -6.94
N ARG A 159 0.21 -9.91 -6.86
CA ARG A 159 0.30 -8.88 -5.82
C ARG A 159 -0.77 -9.13 -4.75
N THR A 160 -0.41 -9.78 -3.65
CA THR A 160 -1.27 -9.99 -2.47
C THR A 160 -0.43 -10.14 -1.21
N LYS A 161 -1.02 -9.84 -0.04
CA LYS A 161 -0.36 -9.98 1.27
C LYS A 161 -0.05 -11.44 1.63
N ASP A 162 -0.90 -12.35 1.16
CA ASP A 162 -0.71 -13.80 1.29
C ASP A 162 0.54 -14.31 0.56
N ASN A 163 1.02 -13.53 -0.42
CA ASN A 163 2.16 -13.89 -1.27
C ASN A 163 3.46 -13.14 -0.90
N THR A 164 3.45 -12.31 0.15
CA THR A 164 4.70 -11.67 0.60
C THR A 164 5.41 -12.58 1.58
N GLY A 165 6.74 -12.72 1.44
CA GLY A 165 7.59 -13.40 2.41
C GLY A 165 7.58 -12.71 3.79
N PRO A 166 8.28 -13.28 4.77
CA PRO A 166 8.41 -12.69 6.11
C PRO A 166 8.86 -11.23 6.03
N ARG A 167 8.31 -10.38 6.91
CA ARG A 167 8.66 -8.97 7.06
C ARG A 167 9.63 -8.75 8.20
#